data_AF-A0A7X8SN33-F1
#
_entry.id   AF-A0A7X8SN33-F1
#
_cell.length_a   1.000
_cell.length_b   1.000
_cell.length_c   1.000
_cell.angle_alpha   90.00
_cell.angle_beta   90.00
_cell.angle_gamma   90.00
#
_symmetry.space_group_name_H-M   'P 1'
#
loop_
_entity.id
_entity.type
_entity.pdbx_description
1 polymer ?
#
loop_
_entity_poly.entity_id
_entity_poly.type
_entity_poly.pdbx_seq_one_letter_code
_entity_poly.pdbx_strand_id
1 'polypeptide(L)'
;MLVMAAFLPLGSAILVWNQHIEFPPTFQALEASFKASEMHLAEVTAFLVDFQSIWEFLFGFIVIALLAGIGEEILFRGYIQRYLEGMFNNVHVGIWLSAILFSAIHMQFYGFFVRMFLGVLLGYLFLWSGRSLYPSILAHITNNAITVISVYVNKDELLPEMKDPFSAEAPEWYIIIITTLIAFGILFYYRKLKNLKTS
;
A
#
# COMPACT_ATOMS: atom_id res chain seq x y z
N MET A 1 -8.45 6.56 -8.26
CA MET A 1 -7.33 7.52 -8.38
C MET A 1 -7.43 8.59 -7.31
N LEU A 2 -8.51 9.36 -7.23
CA LEU A 2 -8.71 10.34 -6.14
C LEU A 2 -8.66 9.71 -4.74
N VAL A 3 -9.20 8.50 -4.56
CA VAL A 3 -9.12 7.78 -3.28
C VAL A 3 -7.67 7.38 -2.92
N MET A 4 -6.80 7.17 -3.92
CA MET A 4 -5.39 6.86 -3.67
C MET A 4 -4.65 8.09 -3.20
N ALA A 5 -4.89 9.25 -3.82
CA ALA A 5 -4.33 10.52 -3.37
C ALA A 5 -4.76 10.85 -1.93
N ALA A 6 -6.01 10.57 -1.59
CA ALA A 6 -6.52 10.72 -0.22
C ALA A 6 -5.94 9.68 0.76
N PHE A 7 -5.53 8.51 0.28
CA PHE A 7 -4.88 7.49 1.10
C PHE A 7 -3.44 7.84 1.46
N LEU A 8 -2.69 8.59 0.63
CA LEU A 8 -1.27 8.85 0.88
C LEU A 8 -1.00 9.50 2.25
N PRO A 9 -1.67 10.59 2.67
CA PRO A 9 -1.39 11.22 3.97
C PRO A 9 -1.85 10.34 5.13
N LEU A 10 -2.96 9.63 4.98
CA LEU A 10 -3.42 8.65 5.96
C LEU A 10 -2.42 7.49 6.10
N GLY A 11 -1.88 7.01 4.98
CA GLY A 11 -0.88 5.94 4.94
C GLY A 11 0.42 6.35 5.62
N SER A 12 0.89 7.58 5.39
CA SER A 12 2.04 8.15 6.10
C SER A 12 1.77 8.24 7.61
N ALA A 13 0.60 8.72 8.02
CA ALA A 13 0.24 8.75 9.44
C ALA A 13 0.23 7.36 10.10
N ILE A 14 -0.29 6.34 9.39
CA ILE A 14 -0.30 4.95 9.87
C ILE A 14 1.14 4.40 9.96
N LEU A 15 1.99 4.71 8.98
CA LEU A 15 3.39 4.30 8.97
C LEU A 15 4.12 4.86 10.19
N VAL A 16 4.05 6.19 10.39
CA VAL A 16 4.71 6.86 11.50
C VAL A 16 4.17 6.36 12.83
N TRP A 17 2.85 6.19 12.96
CA TRP A 17 2.26 5.58 14.17
C TRP A 17 2.84 4.20 14.46
N ASN A 18 2.99 3.35 13.45
CA ASN A 18 3.53 2.01 13.62
C ASN A 18 5.02 2.02 14.02
N GLN A 19 5.79 2.97 13.50
CA GLN A 19 7.21 3.18 13.84
C GLN A 19 7.44 3.58 15.30
N HIS A 20 6.43 4.16 15.95
CA HIS A 20 6.46 4.49 17.38
C HIS A 20 6.05 3.31 18.29
N ILE A 21 5.77 2.13 17.75
CA ILE A 21 5.50 0.95 18.57
C ILE A 21 6.80 0.44 19.20
N GLU A 22 6.90 0.56 20.51
CA GLU A 22 7.97 -0.01 21.32
C GLU A 22 7.60 -1.40 21.82
N PHE A 23 8.52 -2.36 21.68
CA PHE A 23 8.29 -3.71 22.19
C PHE A 23 8.67 -3.79 23.67
N PRO A 24 7.99 -4.61 24.48
CA PRO A 24 8.38 -4.82 25.87
C PRO A 24 9.76 -5.50 25.93
N PRO A 25 10.49 -5.39 27.06
CA PRO A 25 11.86 -5.90 27.20
C PRO A 25 12.05 -7.36 26.75
N THR A 26 11.04 -8.21 26.97
CA THR A 26 11.04 -9.63 26.58
C THR A 26 11.18 -9.86 25.06
N PHE A 27 10.78 -8.90 24.21
CA PHE A 27 10.78 -9.02 22.76
C PHE A 27 11.81 -8.12 22.06
N GLN A 28 12.80 -7.57 22.77
CA GLN A 28 13.81 -6.68 22.16
C GLN A 28 14.62 -7.34 21.04
N ALA A 29 14.93 -8.64 21.17
CA ALA A 29 15.61 -9.37 20.09
C ALA A 29 14.76 -9.49 18.82
N LEU A 30 13.44 -9.65 18.99
CA LEU A 30 12.48 -9.67 17.87
C LEU A 30 12.37 -8.28 17.25
N GLU A 31 12.22 -7.23 18.06
CA GLU A 31 12.20 -5.85 17.58
C GLU A 31 13.46 -5.49 16.79
N ALA A 32 14.64 -5.88 17.30
CA ALA A 32 15.91 -5.69 16.60
C ALA A 32 15.92 -6.40 15.23
N SER A 33 15.36 -7.61 15.14
CA SER A 33 15.23 -8.33 13.86
C SER A 33 14.29 -7.62 12.89
N PHE A 34 13.18 -7.04 13.38
CA PHE A 34 12.27 -6.25 12.56
C PHE A 34 12.92 -4.95 12.06
N LYS A 35 13.62 -4.22 12.94
CA LYS A 35 14.38 -3.03 12.54
C LYS A 35 15.47 -3.35 11.52
N ALA A 36 16.19 -4.45 11.70
CA ALA A 36 17.22 -4.89 10.75
C ALA A 36 16.63 -5.27 9.38
N SER A 37 15.51 -6.00 9.35
CA SER A 37 14.79 -6.33 8.10
C SER A 37 14.34 -5.07 7.38
N GLU A 38 13.84 -4.08 8.14
CA GLU A 38 13.36 -2.81 7.58
C GLU A 38 14.49 -1.98 6.99
N MET A 39 15.62 -1.84 7.68
CA MET A 39 16.80 -1.18 7.13
C MET A 39 17.32 -1.87 5.87
N HIS A 40 17.40 -3.21 5.88
CA HIS A 40 17.88 -3.97 4.73
C HIS A 40 16.97 -3.80 3.51
N LEU A 41 15.66 -3.92 3.71
CA LEU A 41 14.68 -3.79 2.63
C LEU A 41 14.55 -2.34 2.14
N ALA A 42 14.74 -1.37 3.02
CA ALA A 42 14.84 0.05 2.66
C ALA A 42 16.05 0.31 1.73
N GLU A 43 17.22 -0.24 2.05
CA GLU A 43 18.41 -0.12 1.20
C GLU A 43 18.23 -0.79 -0.17
N VAL A 44 17.68 -2.02 -0.19
CA VAL A 44 17.36 -2.72 -1.44
C VAL A 44 16.34 -1.93 -2.26
N THR A 45 15.29 -1.40 -1.62
CA THR A 45 14.26 -0.61 -2.31
C THR A 45 14.87 0.65 -2.90
N ALA A 46 15.67 1.40 -2.13
CA ALA A 46 16.34 2.60 -2.60
C ALA A 46 17.27 2.30 -3.78
N PHE A 47 18.00 1.18 -3.75
CA PHE A 47 18.84 0.74 -4.87
C PHE A 47 18.01 0.42 -6.12
N LEU A 48 16.87 -0.25 -5.98
CA LEU A 48 15.99 -0.60 -7.12
C LEU A 48 15.36 0.61 -7.81
N VAL A 49 15.28 1.76 -7.12
CA VAL A 49 14.68 3.00 -7.65
C VAL A 49 15.70 4.11 -7.92
N ASP A 50 17.00 3.86 -7.72
CA ASP A 50 18.09 4.82 -8.00
C ASP A 50 18.48 4.82 -9.48
N PHE A 51 17.58 5.38 -10.31
CA PHE A 51 17.76 5.41 -11.76
C PHE A 51 18.77 6.48 -12.20
N GLN A 52 19.77 6.08 -13.00
CA GLN A 52 20.79 6.99 -13.54
C GLN A 52 20.44 7.50 -14.95
N SER A 53 19.46 6.88 -15.61
CA SER A 53 19.03 7.25 -16.96
C SER A 53 17.52 7.10 -17.16
N ILE A 54 16.99 7.77 -18.19
CA ILE A 54 15.57 7.65 -18.55
C ILE A 54 15.19 6.20 -18.91
N TRP A 55 16.12 5.43 -19.46
CA TRP A 55 15.88 4.03 -19.83
C TRP A 55 15.78 3.12 -18.59
N GLU A 56 16.66 3.32 -17.61
CA GLU A 56 16.55 2.64 -16.31
C GLU A 56 15.24 2.99 -15.61
N PHE A 57 14.86 4.27 -15.63
CA PHE A 57 13.57 4.71 -15.09
C PHE A 57 12.38 4.04 -15.80
N LEU A 58 12.35 4.04 -17.14
CA LEU A 58 11.26 3.43 -17.89
C LEU A 58 11.16 1.92 -17.62
N PHE A 59 12.30 1.24 -17.54
CA PHE A 59 12.34 -0.17 -17.18
C PHE A 59 11.84 -0.41 -15.75
N GLY A 60 12.35 0.34 -14.78
CA GLY A 60 11.91 0.29 -13.39
C GLY A 60 10.42 0.59 -13.23
N PHE A 61 9.89 1.58 -13.95
CA PHE A 61 8.47 1.91 -13.98
C PHE A 61 7.63 0.75 -14.50
N ILE A 62 8.02 0.13 -15.62
CA ILE A 62 7.30 -1.03 -16.16
C ILE A 62 7.31 -2.18 -15.14
N VAL A 63 8.46 -2.48 -14.53
CA VAL A 63 8.58 -3.62 -13.61
C VAL A 63 7.86 -3.36 -12.28
N ILE A 64 8.18 -2.25 -11.61
CA ILE A 64 7.74 -1.94 -10.24
C ILE A 64 6.32 -1.37 -10.23
N ALA A 65 5.97 -0.49 -11.18
CA ALA A 65 4.64 0.10 -11.19
C ALA A 65 3.62 -0.77 -11.93
N LEU A 66 3.94 -1.22 -13.15
CA LEU A 66 2.97 -1.96 -13.98
C LEU A 66 2.95 -3.45 -13.66
N LEU A 67 4.06 -4.16 -13.84
CA LEU A 67 4.08 -5.63 -13.74
C LEU A 67 3.80 -6.11 -12.32
N ALA A 68 4.43 -5.52 -11.31
CA ALA A 68 4.14 -5.85 -9.91
C ALA A 68 2.68 -5.53 -9.57
N GLY A 69 2.21 -4.31 -9.88
CA GLY A 69 0.83 -3.91 -9.59
C GLY A 69 -0.22 -4.78 -10.28
N ILE A 70 0.02 -5.24 -11.51
CA ILE A 70 -0.87 -6.17 -12.22
C ILE A 70 -0.79 -7.57 -11.60
N GLY A 71 0.43 -8.10 -11.43
CA GLY A 71 0.67 -9.46 -10.96
C GLY A 71 0.14 -9.68 -9.55
N GLU A 72 0.37 -8.73 -8.64
CA GLU A 72 -0.12 -8.78 -7.28
C GLU A 72 -1.65 -8.74 -7.21
N GLU A 73 -2.31 -7.89 -8.00
CA GLU A 73 -3.78 -7.88 -8.01
C GLU A 73 -4.37 -9.17 -8.60
N ILE A 74 -3.78 -9.74 -9.63
CA ILE A 74 -4.21 -11.03 -10.18
C ILE A 74 -4.09 -12.13 -9.10
N LEU A 75 -2.96 -12.19 -8.40
CA LEU A 75 -2.74 -13.18 -7.35
C LEU A 75 -3.66 -12.96 -6.15
N PHE A 76 -3.65 -11.76 -5.57
CA PHE A 76 -4.35 -11.50 -4.32
C PHE A 76 -5.85 -11.38 -4.52
N ARG A 77 -6.33 -10.67 -5.55
CA ARG A 77 -7.78 -10.41 -5.72
C ARG A 77 -8.40 -11.46 -6.63
N GLY A 78 -7.67 -11.89 -7.66
CA GLY A 78 -8.11 -12.92 -8.58
C GLY A 78 -8.15 -14.33 -7.95
N TYR A 79 -7.26 -14.63 -7.00
CA TYR A 79 -7.14 -15.96 -6.40
C TYR A 79 -7.29 -15.97 -4.87
N ILE A 80 -6.34 -15.39 -4.12
CA ILE A 80 -6.25 -15.56 -2.65
C ILE A 80 -7.51 -15.05 -1.93
N GLN A 81 -7.94 -13.81 -2.20
CA GLN A 81 -9.12 -13.22 -1.60
C GLN A 81 -10.34 -14.10 -1.86
N ARG A 82 -10.60 -14.48 -3.12
CA ARG A 82 -11.76 -15.32 -3.48
C ARG A 82 -11.74 -16.68 -2.81
N TYR A 83 -10.56 -17.28 -2.69
CA TYR A 83 -10.37 -18.54 -1.98
C TYR A 83 -10.76 -18.39 -0.50
N LEU A 84 -10.26 -17.35 0.17
CA LEU A 84 -10.54 -17.09 1.59
C LEU A 84 -12.02 -16.69 1.82
N GLU A 85 -12.62 -15.91 0.91
CA GLU A 85 -14.05 -15.59 0.95
C GLU A 85 -14.92 -16.86 0.96
N GLY A 86 -14.58 -17.83 0.09
CA GLY A 86 -15.27 -19.12 0.02
C GLY A 86 -15.00 -20.02 1.22
N MET A 87 -13.73 -20.11 1.65
CA MET A 87 -13.31 -20.94 2.79
C MET A 87 -14.00 -20.54 4.10
N PHE A 88 -14.17 -19.24 4.34
CA PHE A 88 -14.83 -18.73 5.55
C PHE A 88 -16.31 -18.38 5.36
N ASN A 89 -16.84 -18.55 4.14
CA ASN A 89 -18.18 -18.12 3.74
C ASN A 89 -18.51 -16.66 4.16
N ASN A 90 -17.52 -15.78 4.08
CA ASN A 90 -17.65 -14.38 4.49
C ASN A 90 -16.73 -13.48 3.68
N VAL A 91 -17.33 -12.56 2.92
CA VAL A 91 -16.59 -11.66 2.02
C VAL A 91 -15.63 -10.74 2.76
N HIS A 92 -16.00 -10.27 3.96
CA HIS A 92 -15.19 -9.35 4.73
C HIS A 92 -13.97 -10.07 5.33
N VAL A 93 -14.16 -11.29 5.84
CA VAL A 93 -13.05 -12.10 6.34
C VAL A 93 -12.06 -12.40 5.22
N GLY A 94 -12.54 -12.76 4.03
CA GLY A 94 -11.69 -12.98 2.86
C GLY A 94 -10.85 -11.74 2.47
N ILE A 95 -11.45 -10.56 2.46
CA ILE A 95 -10.77 -9.29 2.20
C ILE A 95 -9.67 -9.02 3.22
N TRP A 96 -9.99 -9.09 4.52
CA TRP A 96 -9.04 -8.75 5.59
C TRP A 96 -7.89 -9.75 5.66
N LEU A 97 -8.17 -11.05 5.57
CA LEU A 97 -7.11 -12.07 5.58
C LEU A 97 -6.22 -11.98 4.34
N SER A 98 -6.79 -11.74 3.15
CA SER A 98 -5.98 -11.50 1.95
C SER A 98 -5.11 -10.26 2.08
N ALA A 99 -5.60 -9.19 2.72
CA ALA A 99 -4.84 -7.96 2.94
C ALA A 99 -3.71 -8.15 3.96
N ILE A 100 -3.94 -8.94 5.01
CA ILE A 100 -2.91 -9.35 5.97
C ILE A 100 -1.81 -10.14 5.26
N LEU A 101 -2.18 -11.14 4.44
CA LEU A 101 -1.21 -11.92 3.67
C LEU A 101 -0.44 -11.05 2.67
N PHE A 102 -1.14 -10.16 1.96
CA PHE A 102 -0.54 -9.19 1.06
C PHE A 102 0.55 -8.36 1.74
N SER A 103 0.28 -7.86 2.95
CA SER A 103 1.29 -7.13 3.68
C SER A 103 2.40 -8.01 4.26
N ALA A 104 2.07 -9.23 4.70
CA ALA A 104 3.02 -10.12 5.37
C ALA A 104 4.14 -10.61 4.44
N ILE A 105 3.84 -10.86 3.17
CA ILE A 105 4.85 -11.35 2.21
C ILE A 105 6.01 -10.36 1.98
N HIS A 106 5.85 -9.11 2.37
CA HIS A 106 6.88 -8.08 2.24
C HIS A 106 7.86 -8.04 3.42
N MET A 107 7.64 -8.81 4.50
CA MET A 107 8.59 -9.00 5.60
C MET A 107 9.09 -7.70 6.27
N GLN A 108 8.21 -6.69 6.31
CA GLN A 108 8.47 -5.37 6.86
C GLN A 108 7.38 -5.05 7.89
N PHE A 109 7.74 -5.11 9.16
CA PHE A 109 6.81 -4.94 10.27
C PHE A 109 6.30 -3.50 10.39
N TYR A 110 7.18 -2.50 10.30
CA TYR A 110 6.81 -1.08 10.40
C TYR A 110 6.04 -0.61 9.15
N GLY A 111 6.29 -1.21 8.00
CA GLY A 111 5.45 -1.04 6.81
C GLY A 111 4.15 -1.86 6.79
N PHE A 112 3.87 -2.68 7.82
CA PHE A 112 2.80 -3.68 7.75
C PHE A 112 1.39 -3.06 7.66
N PHE A 113 1.03 -2.22 8.62
CA PHE A 113 -0.36 -1.73 8.70
C PHE A 113 -0.74 -0.86 7.50
N VAL A 114 0.15 -0.01 7.00
CA VAL A 114 -0.12 0.82 5.82
C VAL A 114 -0.42 -0.05 4.59
N ARG A 115 0.35 -1.11 4.33
CA ARG A 115 0.10 -2.03 3.21
C ARG A 115 -1.11 -2.92 3.44
N MET A 116 -1.38 -3.33 4.67
CA MET A 116 -2.60 -4.05 5.01
C MET A 116 -3.84 -3.20 4.70
N PHE A 117 -3.88 -1.93 5.13
CA PHE A 117 -5.02 -1.05 4.86
C PHE A 117 -5.16 -0.70 3.38
N LEU A 118 -4.05 -0.51 2.66
CA LEU A 118 -4.07 -0.43 1.21
C LEU A 118 -4.67 -1.71 0.62
N GLY A 119 -4.27 -2.87 1.14
CA GLY A 119 -4.77 -4.17 0.73
C GLY A 119 -6.28 -4.32 0.89
N VAL A 120 -6.81 -3.83 2.03
CA VAL A 120 -8.24 -3.77 2.33
C VAL A 120 -8.96 -2.83 1.35
N LEU A 121 -8.43 -1.63 1.11
CA LEU A 121 -8.98 -0.68 0.14
C LEU A 121 -9.12 -1.32 -1.25
N LEU A 122 -8.05 -1.94 -1.75
CA LEU A 122 -8.04 -2.63 -3.04
C LEU A 122 -9.00 -3.82 -3.09
N GLY A 123 -9.13 -4.57 -1.98
CA GLY A 123 -10.08 -5.68 -1.86
C GLY A 123 -11.55 -5.24 -1.90
N TYR A 124 -11.88 -4.10 -1.27
CA TYR A 124 -13.22 -3.52 -1.38
C TYR A 124 -13.50 -2.89 -2.74
N LEU A 125 -12.50 -2.28 -3.40
CA LEU A 125 -12.65 -1.82 -4.79
C LEU A 125 -12.97 -2.99 -5.73
N PHE A 126 -12.31 -4.14 -5.55
CA PHE A 126 -12.60 -5.36 -6.28
C PHE A 126 -14.02 -5.86 -6.01
N LEU A 127 -14.46 -5.90 -4.75
CA LEU A 127 -15.81 -6.33 -4.38
C LEU A 127 -16.88 -5.42 -5.00
N TRP A 128 -16.78 -4.11 -4.80
CA TRP A 128 -17.79 -3.13 -5.21
C TRP A 128 -17.80 -2.87 -6.73
N SER A 129 -16.73 -3.21 -7.44
CA SER A 129 -16.71 -3.14 -8.89
C SER A 129 -17.51 -4.27 -9.57
N GLY A 130 -18.00 -5.24 -8.78
CA GLY A 130 -18.60 -6.47 -9.29
C GLY A 130 -17.54 -7.54 -9.61
N ARG A 131 -16.44 -7.58 -8.84
CA ARG A 131 -15.29 -8.46 -9.04
C ARG A 131 -14.52 -8.21 -10.35
N SER A 132 -14.49 -6.95 -10.79
CA SER A 132 -13.56 -6.50 -11.82
C SER A 132 -12.21 -6.20 -11.19
N LEU A 133 -11.13 -6.77 -11.73
CA LEU A 133 -9.76 -6.47 -11.29
C LEU A 133 -9.32 -5.06 -11.71
N TYR A 134 -9.94 -4.48 -12.74
CA TYR A 134 -9.48 -3.24 -13.36
C TYR A 134 -9.35 -2.06 -12.37
N PRO A 135 -10.35 -1.78 -11.48
CA PRO A 135 -10.22 -0.67 -10.54
C PRO A 135 -9.09 -0.87 -9.52
N SER A 136 -8.89 -2.10 -9.06
CA SER A 136 -7.83 -2.42 -8.10
C SER A 136 -6.45 -2.38 -8.77
N ILE A 137 -6.30 -2.94 -9.97
CA ILE A 137 -5.06 -2.86 -10.77
C ILE A 137 -4.69 -1.40 -11.01
N LEU A 138 -5.63 -0.58 -11.50
CA LEU A 138 -5.35 0.81 -11.81
C LEU A 138 -4.98 1.59 -10.53
N ALA A 139 -5.63 1.29 -9.40
CA ALA A 139 -5.35 1.96 -8.12
C ALA A 139 -3.97 1.58 -7.59
N HIS A 140 -3.60 0.31 -7.69
CA HIS A 140 -2.31 -0.20 -7.26
C HIS A 140 -1.17 0.32 -8.16
N ILE A 141 -1.32 0.22 -9.49
CA ILE A 141 -0.38 0.83 -10.44
C ILE A 141 -0.18 2.30 -10.13
N THR A 142 -1.26 3.03 -9.83
CA THR A 142 -1.17 4.47 -9.51
C THR A 142 -0.38 4.72 -8.23
N ASN A 143 -0.58 3.90 -7.20
CA ASN A 143 0.20 4.00 -5.96
C ASN A 143 1.71 3.80 -6.22
N ASN A 144 2.05 2.76 -6.98
CA ASN A 144 3.45 2.45 -7.27
C ASN A 144 4.06 3.47 -8.23
N ALA A 145 3.29 3.91 -9.23
CA ALA A 145 3.69 4.94 -10.19
C ALA A 145 3.98 6.27 -9.49
N ILE A 146 3.14 6.71 -8.55
CA ILE A 146 3.38 7.92 -7.76
C ILE A 146 4.73 7.80 -7.04
N THR A 147 4.98 6.67 -6.37
CA THR A 147 6.24 6.44 -5.65
C THR A 147 7.44 6.49 -6.59
N VAL A 148 7.43 5.69 -7.66
CA VAL A 148 8.54 5.59 -8.63
C VAL A 148 8.81 6.92 -9.34
N ILE A 149 7.77 7.64 -9.74
CA ILE A 149 7.89 8.96 -10.38
C ILE A 149 8.42 10.00 -9.39
N SER A 150 7.89 10.04 -8.16
CA SER A 150 8.34 11.00 -7.15
C SER A 150 9.82 10.85 -6.86
N VAL A 151 10.30 9.61 -6.69
CA VAL A 151 11.71 9.32 -6.47
C VAL A 151 12.55 9.73 -7.68
N TYR A 152 12.14 9.39 -8.90
CA TYR A 152 12.90 9.78 -10.09
C TYR A 152 13.05 11.31 -10.24
N VAL A 153 11.99 12.06 -9.92
CA VAL A 153 11.99 13.53 -10.04
C VAL A 153 12.75 14.21 -8.90
N ASN A 154 12.72 13.67 -7.68
CA ASN A 154 13.29 14.28 -6.47
C ASN A 154 14.33 13.37 -5.80
N LYS A 155 15.15 12.69 -6.61
CA LYS A 155 16.04 11.61 -6.12
C LYS A 155 17.02 12.07 -5.05
N ASP A 156 17.53 13.29 -5.15
CA ASP A 156 18.56 13.82 -4.24
C ASP A 156 17.99 14.05 -2.82
N GLU A 157 16.68 14.27 -2.72
CA GLU A 157 15.95 14.45 -1.46
C GLU A 157 15.39 13.11 -0.96
N LEU A 158 14.74 12.35 -1.84
CA LEU A 158 13.98 11.15 -1.45
C LEU A 158 14.84 9.89 -1.30
N LEU A 159 15.94 9.71 -2.03
CA LEU A 159 16.79 8.52 -1.85
C LEU A 159 17.46 8.46 -0.47
N PRO A 160 17.99 9.57 0.09
CA PRO A 160 18.46 9.59 1.47
C PRO A 160 17.35 9.25 2.48
N GLU A 161 16.15 9.83 2.34
CA GLU A 161 15.00 9.56 3.21
C GLU A 161 14.58 8.09 3.13
N MET A 162 14.52 7.50 1.93
CA MET A 162 14.18 6.09 1.75
C MET A 162 15.19 5.14 2.39
N LYS A 163 16.46 5.54 2.54
CA LYS A 163 17.50 4.74 3.22
C LYS A 163 17.40 4.81 4.74
N ASP A 164 16.72 5.81 5.27
CA ASP A 164 16.37 5.90 6.68
C ASP A 164 14.85 5.70 6.86
N PRO A 165 14.37 4.45 6.89
CA PRO A 165 12.93 4.19 6.95
C PRO A 165 12.26 4.79 8.19
N PHE A 166 13.00 5.20 9.22
CA PHE A 166 12.48 5.76 10.46
C PHE A 166 12.52 7.30 10.49
N SER A 167 12.94 7.97 9.43
CA SER A 167 12.97 9.44 9.35
C SER A 167 11.64 10.08 8.94
N ALA A 168 10.62 9.26 8.61
CA ALA A 168 9.34 9.75 8.11
C ALA A 168 8.61 10.60 9.18
N GLU A 169 8.15 11.78 8.79
CA GLU A 169 7.37 12.66 9.67
C GLU A 169 5.86 12.51 9.41
N ALA A 170 5.09 12.58 10.50
CA ALA A 170 3.63 12.51 10.40
C ALA A 170 3.10 13.78 9.70
N PRO A 171 2.15 13.65 8.76
CA PRO A 171 1.47 14.81 8.21
C PRO A 171 0.70 15.57 9.30
N GLU A 172 0.50 16.87 9.08
CA GLU A 172 -0.31 17.70 9.96
C GLU A 172 -1.70 17.09 10.22
N TRP A 173 -2.17 17.13 11.47
CA TRP A 173 -3.38 16.43 11.91
C TRP A 173 -4.63 16.80 11.09
N TYR A 174 -4.73 18.07 10.64
CA TYR A 174 -5.85 18.52 9.81
C TYR A 174 -5.80 17.94 8.39
N ILE A 175 -4.62 17.66 7.83
CA ILE A 175 -4.43 17.00 6.53
C ILE A 175 -4.95 15.56 6.64
N ILE A 176 -4.63 14.86 7.72
CA ILE A 176 -5.09 13.49 7.98
C ILE A 176 -6.63 13.45 8.04
N ILE A 177 -7.25 14.37 8.80
CA ILE A 177 -8.71 14.43 8.91
C ILE A 177 -9.36 14.71 7.55
N ILE A 178 -8.90 15.75 6.84
CA ILE A 178 -9.48 16.15 5.55
C ILE A 178 -9.37 15.01 4.53
N THR A 179 -8.19 14.40 4.41
CA THR A 179 -7.94 13.33 3.44
C THR A 179 -8.71 12.06 3.78
N THR A 180 -8.83 11.72 5.06
CA THR A 180 -9.66 10.61 5.53
C THR A 180 -11.14 10.83 5.19
N LEU A 181 -11.69 12.03 5.48
CA LEU A 181 -13.07 12.36 5.15
C LEU A 181 -13.34 12.34 3.64
N ILE A 182 -12.40 12.85 2.84
CA ILE A 182 -12.48 12.79 1.37
C ILE A 182 -12.45 11.34 0.89
N ALA A 183 -11.55 10.50 1.41
CA ALA A 183 -11.46 9.09 1.05
C ALA A 183 -12.78 8.36 1.34
N PHE A 184 -13.34 8.52 2.55
CA PHE A 184 -14.63 7.94 2.92
C PHE A 184 -15.78 8.48 2.08
N GLY A 185 -15.82 9.78 1.80
CA GLY A 185 -16.82 10.40 0.94
C GLY A 185 -16.80 9.84 -0.49
N ILE A 186 -15.61 9.68 -1.07
CA ILE A 186 -15.44 9.08 -2.41
C ILE A 186 -15.87 7.61 -2.41
N LEU A 187 -15.47 6.82 -1.40
CA LEU A 187 -15.84 5.41 -1.30
C LEU A 187 -17.34 5.22 -1.11
N PHE A 188 -17.97 6.04 -0.26
CA PHE A 188 -19.42 6.03 -0.05
C PHE A 188 -20.19 6.38 -1.33
N TYR A 189 -19.76 7.45 -2.02
CA TYR A 189 -20.35 7.85 -3.29
C TYR A 189 -20.19 6.77 -4.37
N TYR A 190 -19.00 6.17 -4.49
CA TYR A 190 -18.75 5.07 -5.41
C TYR A 190 -19.66 3.87 -5.15
N ARG A 191 -19.80 3.46 -3.89
CA ARG A 191 -20.71 2.38 -3.48
C ARG A 191 -22.16 2.71 -3.82
N LYS A 192 -22.61 3.94 -3.56
CA LYS A 192 -23.99 4.38 -3.88
C LYS A 192 -24.26 4.35 -5.38
N LEU A 193 -23.34 4.86 -6.21
CA LEU A 193 -23.47 4.83 -7.66
C LEU A 193 -23.57 3.41 -8.23
N LYS A 194 -22.83 2.47 -7.66
CA LYS A 194 -22.87 1.06 -8.09
C LYS A 194 -24.20 0.42 -7.72
N ASN A 195 -24.70 0.65 -6.51
CA ASN A 195 -26.01 0.15 -6.10
C ASN A 195 -27.16 0.66 -6.99
N LEU A 196 -27.11 1.93 -7.43
CA LEU A 196 -28.11 2.53 -8.33
C LEU A 196 -28.09 1.95 -9.75
N LYS A 197 -26.98 1.37 -10.20
CA LYS A 197 -26.88 0.73 -11.53
C LYS A 197 -27.33 -0.73 -11.53
N THR A 198 -27.50 -1.32 -10.35
CA THR A 198 -27.91 -2.73 -10.16
C THR A 198 -29.37 -2.88 -9.74
N SER A 199 -30.08 -1.77 -9.51
CA SER A 199 -31.53 -1.69 -9.25
C SER A 199 -32.30 -1.29 -10.50
#